data_AF-A0A0G4ESP0-F1
#
_entry.id   AF-A0A0G4ESP0-F1
#
_cell.length_a   1.000
_cell.length_b   1.000
_cell.length_c   1.000
_cell.angle_alpha   90.00
_cell.angle_beta   90.00
_cell.angle_gamma   90.00
#
_symmetry.space_group_name_H-M   'P 1'
#
loop_
_entity.id
_entity.type
_entity.pdbx_description
1 polymer ?
#
loop_
_entity_poly.entity_id
_entity_poly.type
_entity_poly.pdbx_seq_one_letter_code
_entity_poly.pdbx_strand_id
1 'polypeptide(L)'
;MATCANPIAPVEIVTEADLPSGLDGGQSLSSPPPSDLRCGDDEDFLDAEDDASTSSTVPMDMEKGHHSSGDVDDKSPEGFPPESTIFIFDWDDTLMPSTWLTQKSLRLDNDCVVSEDLQVHLDSMAECAKRTLELAASMGTVVIITNAEQGWIELSCRKFMPSLYDSVTQYRILSARSTFEPEGFQSPFEWKAKAFDREIGKFYSERSSVCRRNVISFGDSAHEREAILHVTSGMPNCRTKSLKFVERPEIAQLQKEHELIAGCLSQIVHHDAALDLCIKCS
;
A
#
# COMPACT_ATOMS: atom_id res chain seq x y z
N MET A 1 -44.47 4.07 -6.31
CA MET A 1 -43.50 3.55 -7.28
C MET A 1 -42.44 2.83 -6.47
N ALA A 2 -42.36 1.51 -6.56
CA ALA A 2 -41.41 0.70 -5.81
C ALA A 2 -40.06 0.73 -6.55
N THR A 3 -39.01 1.19 -5.86
CA THR A 3 -37.64 1.15 -6.35
C THR A 3 -37.08 -0.26 -6.11
N CYS A 4 -36.85 -0.99 -7.19
CA CYS A 4 -36.13 -2.26 -7.15
C CYS A 4 -34.64 -1.98 -6.92
N ALA A 5 -34.17 -2.14 -5.68
CA ALA A 5 -32.75 -2.31 -5.43
C ALA A 5 -32.35 -3.70 -5.96
N ASN A 6 -31.46 -3.74 -6.95
CA ASN A 6 -30.86 -5.00 -7.38
C ASN A 6 -30.04 -5.59 -6.22
N PRO A 7 -30.17 -6.89 -5.92
CA PRO A 7 -29.32 -7.53 -4.93
C PRO A 7 -27.86 -7.51 -5.42
N ILE A 8 -26.99 -6.85 -4.66
CA ILE A 8 -25.55 -6.78 -4.94
C ILE A 8 -24.91 -8.07 -4.42
N ALA A 9 -24.18 -8.77 -5.27
CA ALA A 9 -23.50 -10.03 -5.00
C ALA A 9 -22.49 -9.97 -3.82
N PRO A 10 -22.16 -11.12 -3.20
CA PRO A 10 -21.21 -11.21 -2.10
C PRO A 10 -19.77 -10.97 -2.55
N VAL A 11 -18.98 -10.35 -1.67
CA VAL A 11 -17.54 -10.13 -1.84
C VAL A 11 -16.82 -11.26 -1.09
N GLU A 12 -15.93 -11.98 -1.77
CA GLU A 12 -15.15 -13.08 -1.18
C GLU A 12 -13.64 -12.79 -1.24
N ILE A 13 -12.93 -13.18 -0.20
CA ILE A 13 -11.46 -13.15 -0.16
C ILE A 13 -10.97 -14.49 -0.72
N VAL A 14 -10.18 -14.45 -1.79
CA VAL A 14 -9.61 -15.66 -2.40
C VAL A 14 -8.10 -15.64 -2.26
N THR A 15 -7.51 -16.77 -1.86
CA THR A 15 -6.06 -17.01 -1.89
C THR A 15 -5.66 -17.54 -3.26
N GLU A 16 -4.45 -17.21 -3.74
CA GLU A 16 -3.98 -17.54 -5.10
C GLU A 16 -3.92 -19.06 -5.42
N ALA A 17 -4.11 -19.94 -4.43
CA ALA A 17 -4.15 -21.39 -4.62
C ALA A 17 -5.33 -21.90 -5.49
N ASP A 18 -6.32 -21.05 -5.81
CA ASP A 18 -7.56 -21.46 -6.48
C ASP A 18 -7.80 -20.84 -7.89
N LEU A 19 -6.77 -20.36 -8.58
CA LEU A 19 -6.92 -19.75 -9.93
C LEU A 19 -6.19 -20.52 -11.05
N PRO A 20 -6.84 -20.75 -12.22
CA PRO A 20 -6.17 -21.27 -13.41
C PRO A 20 -5.35 -20.16 -14.11
N SER A 21 -4.17 -20.54 -14.60
CA SER A 21 -3.19 -19.67 -15.26
C SER A 21 -3.55 -19.30 -16.72
N GLY A 22 -3.52 -18.00 -17.05
CA GLY A 22 -3.56 -17.43 -18.42
C GLY A 22 -4.69 -16.38 -18.58
N LEU A 23 -4.57 -15.24 -19.29
CA LEU A 23 -3.65 -14.78 -20.32
C LEU A 23 -3.55 -13.24 -20.30
N ASP A 24 -2.45 -12.78 -20.87
CA ASP A 24 -1.92 -11.42 -21.06
C ASP A 24 -2.73 -10.54 -22.05
N GLY A 25 -2.57 -9.21 -21.93
CA GLY A 25 -2.78 -8.23 -23.00
C GLY A 25 -3.87 -7.17 -22.79
N GLY A 26 -3.51 -6.02 -22.21
CA GLY A 26 -4.37 -4.82 -22.19
C GLY A 26 -3.58 -3.52 -22.02
N GLN A 27 -3.20 -2.89 -23.12
CA GLN A 27 -2.53 -1.58 -23.13
C GLN A 27 -3.48 -0.47 -22.62
N SER A 28 -3.05 0.26 -21.59
CA SER A 28 -3.72 1.46 -21.09
C SER A 28 -3.16 2.71 -21.78
N LEU A 29 -4.01 3.41 -22.52
CA LEU A 29 -3.71 4.71 -23.12
C LEU A 29 -4.11 5.82 -22.15
N SER A 30 -3.14 6.42 -21.47
CA SER A 30 -3.30 7.71 -20.78
C SER A 30 -2.46 8.77 -21.49
N SER A 31 -3.12 9.75 -22.11
CA SER A 31 -2.48 10.90 -22.75
C SER A 31 -1.92 11.88 -21.70
N PRO A 32 -0.70 12.44 -21.89
CA PRO A 32 -0.16 13.50 -21.02
C PRO A 32 -0.49 14.92 -21.55
N PRO A 33 -0.52 15.96 -20.68
CA PRO A 33 -0.53 17.37 -21.09
C PRO A 33 0.91 17.88 -21.41
N PRO A 34 1.07 19.05 -22.07
CA PRO A 34 2.23 19.34 -22.91
C PRO A 34 3.49 19.73 -22.14
N SER A 35 4.63 19.17 -22.57
CA SER A 35 5.99 19.51 -22.14
C SER A 35 6.59 20.61 -23.02
N ASP A 36 7.06 21.68 -22.40
CA ASP A 36 7.94 22.67 -23.03
C ASP A 36 9.36 22.58 -22.42
N LEU A 37 10.33 22.78 -23.30
CA LEU A 37 11.76 23.07 -23.10
C LEU A 37 12.77 21.89 -23.09
N ARG A 38 13.53 21.89 -24.19
CA ARG A 38 14.82 21.24 -24.43
C ARG A 38 15.94 21.90 -23.63
N CYS A 39 16.91 21.08 -23.21
CA CYS A 39 18.38 21.23 -23.30
C CYS A 39 18.94 19.97 -22.63
N GLY A 40 19.90 19.22 -23.15
CA GLY A 40 21.09 19.58 -23.92
C GLY A 40 22.22 18.80 -23.24
N ASP A 41 22.80 17.86 -23.97
CA ASP A 41 23.80 16.89 -23.53
C ASP A 41 25.06 17.57 -22.96
N ASP A 42 25.76 16.88 -22.05
CA ASP A 42 27.23 16.72 -22.13
C ASP A 42 27.69 15.61 -21.14
N GLU A 43 28.38 14.65 -21.73
CA GLU A 43 29.11 13.52 -21.17
C GLU A 43 30.48 13.97 -20.61
N ASP A 44 31.03 13.21 -19.66
CA ASP A 44 32.47 12.91 -19.46
C ASP A 44 32.67 12.32 -18.04
N PHE A 45 33.58 11.41 -17.67
CA PHE A 45 34.44 10.39 -18.28
C PHE A 45 35.30 9.84 -17.09
N LEU A 46 35.35 8.50 -16.88
CA LEU A 46 36.45 7.65 -16.29
C LEU A 46 37.07 7.97 -14.89
N ASP A 47 37.68 7.09 -14.07
CA ASP A 47 38.11 5.67 -14.13
C ASP A 47 38.58 5.18 -12.72
N ALA A 48 38.68 3.85 -12.56
CA ALA A 48 39.65 3.06 -11.75
C ALA A 48 39.67 3.16 -10.19
N GLU A 49 40.12 2.21 -9.36
CA GLU A 49 40.34 0.73 -9.24
C GLU A 49 41.16 0.56 -7.90
N ASP A 50 41.41 -0.69 -7.46
CA ASP A 50 42.36 -1.15 -6.41
C ASP A 50 41.96 -1.03 -4.90
N ASP A 51 42.29 -1.96 -3.98
CA ASP A 51 42.78 -3.34 -4.04
C ASP A 51 42.71 -4.00 -2.62
N ALA A 52 42.69 -5.34 -2.62
CA ALA A 52 43.18 -6.34 -1.65
C ALA A 52 43.22 -6.17 -0.09
N SER A 53 42.51 -7.10 0.57
CA SER A 53 43.01 -8.20 1.46
C SER A 53 43.74 -7.91 2.81
N THR A 54 43.27 -8.52 3.90
CA THR A 54 44.05 -9.50 4.73
C THR A 54 43.26 -10.13 5.88
N SER A 55 43.63 -11.38 6.19
CA SER A 55 43.09 -12.33 7.17
C SER A 55 43.90 -12.33 8.48
N SER A 56 43.26 -12.60 9.65
CA SER A 56 43.77 -13.58 10.65
C SER A 56 42.90 -13.74 11.92
N THR A 57 42.50 -15.00 12.14
CA THR A 57 42.55 -15.84 13.37
C THR A 57 41.83 -15.46 14.69
N VAL A 58 41.00 -16.43 15.10
CA VAL A 58 40.37 -16.72 16.41
C VAL A 58 41.36 -17.04 17.55
N PRO A 59 40.91 -17.04 18.82
CA PRO A 59 40.61 -18.33 19.45
C PRO A 59 39.32 -18.39 20.31
N MET A 60 38.90 -19.64 20.49
CA MET A 60 37.82 -20.19 21.30
C MET A 60 38.06 -20.02 22.81
N ASP A 61 36.98 -19.88 23.59
CA ASP A 61 36.91 -20.36 24.97
C ASP A 61 35.56 -21.05 25.24
N MET A 62 35.66 -22.29 25.73
CA MET A 62 34.61 -23.13 26.31
C MET A 62 34.70 -23.01 27.83
N GLU A 63 33.58 -22.87 28.56
CA GLU A 63 33.27 -23.68 29.75
C GLU A 63 31.82 -23.47 30.28
N LYS A 64 31.11 -24.60 30.42
CA LYS A 64 30.21 -25.08 31.49
C LYS A 64 29.08 -24.20 32.08
N GLY A 65 27.86 -24.55 31.68
CA GLY A 65 26.92 -25.35 32.50
C GLY A 65 26.35 -24.76 33.80
N HIS A 66 25.11 -24.26 33.74
CA HIS A 66 24.18 -24.35 34.86
C HIS A 66 22.76 -24.63 34.35
N HIS A 67 22.22 -25.79 34.75
CA HIS A 67 20.83 -26.15 34.56
C HIS A 67 19.96 -25.30 35.50
N SER A 68 19.16 -24.40 34.94
CA SER A 68 17.90 -24.00 35.59
C SER A 68 16.76 -24.37 34.68
N SER A 69 15.92 -25.28 35.14
CA SER A 69 14.60 -25.57 34.60
C SER A 69 13.79 -24.28 34.63
N GLY A 70 13.77 -23.56 33.51
CA GLY A 70 12.86 -22.46 33.26
C GLY A 70 11.63 -23.04 32.60
N ASP A 71 10.49 -22.86 33.25
CA ASP A 71 9.17 -23.19 32.76
C ASP A 71 9.04 -22.76 31.29
N VAL A 72 8.68 -23.73 30.45
CA VAL A 72 8.31 -23.45 29.06
C VAL A 72 6.96 -22.76 29.13
N ASP A 73 7.02 -21.44 29.30
CA ASP A 73 5.88 -20.56 29.12
C ASP A 73 5.42 -20.75 27.67
N ASP A 74 4.36 -21.54 27.52
CA ASP A 74 3.56 -21.68 26.31
C ASP A 74 2.85 -20.34 26.05
N LYS A 75 3.65 -19.33 25.68
CA LYS A 75 3.14 -18.09 25.14
C LYS A 75 2.71 -18.37 23.71
N SER A 76 1.42 -18.57 23.53
CA SER A 76 0.73 -18.29 22.26
C SER A 76 1.41 -17.07 21.62
N PRO A 77 1.82 -17.11 20.34
CA PRO A 77 2.65 -16.05 19.77
C PRO A 77 1.89 -14.73 19.91
N GLU A 78 2.39 -13.87 20.80
CA GLU A 78 1.91 -12.50 20.94
C GLU A 78 1.92 -11.91 19.51
N GLY A 79 0.76 -11.40 19.08
CA GLY A 79 0.59 -10.87 17.73
C GLY A 79 1.57 -9.74 17.44
N PHE A 80 1.60 -9.23 16.22
CA PHE A 80 2.50 -8.12 15.89
C PHE A 80 2.15 -6.87 16.69
N PRO A 81 3.09 -6.32 17.50
CA PRO A 81 2.83 -5.07 18.19
C PRO A 81 2.83 -3.88 17.21
N PRO A 82 2.17 -2.76 17.54
CA PRO A 82 2.01 -1.63 16.62
C PRO A 82 3.32 -1.07 16.09
N GLU A 83 4.34 -0.99 16.95
CA GLU A 83 5.65 -0.54 16.52
C GLU A 83 6.25 -1.45 15.46
N SER A 84 5.91 -2.74 15.38
CA SER A 84 6.43 -3.64 14.35
C SER A 84 5.62 -3.67 13.06
N THR A 85 4.56 -2.85 12.96
CA THR A 85 3.60 -2.91 11.85
C THR A 85 3.54 -1.60 11.09
N ILE A 86 3.72 -1.68 9.79
CA ILE A 86 3.50 -0.58 8.85
C ILE A 86 2.42 -0.98 7.84
N PHE A 87 1.48 -0.07 7.61
CA PHE A 87 0.43 -0.16 6.62
C PHE A 87 0.70 0.84 5.50
N ILE A 88 0.62 0.38 4.26
CA ILE A 88 0.80 1.19 3.06
C ILE A 88 -0.49 1.12 2.25
N PHE A 89 -1.19 2.24 2.14
CA PHE A 89 -2.41 2.35 1.35
C PHE A 89 -2.14 3.10 0.05
N ASP A 90 -2.69 2.61 -1.05
CA ASP A 90 -2.89 3.44 -2.23
C ASP A 90 -4.06 4.41 -2.05
N TRP A 91 -4.15 5.40 -2.93
CA TRP A 91 -5.23 6.40 -2.93
C TRP A 91 -6.30 6.11 -3.97
N ASP A 92 -5.91 6.10 -5.25
CA ASP A 92 -6.81 5.97 -6.39
C ASP A 92 -7.39 4.56 -6.47
N ASP A 93 -8.71 4.46 -6.69
CA ASP A 93 -9.52 3.23 -6.64
C ASP A 93 -9.32 2.34 -5.40
N THR A 94 -8.70 2.89 -4.35
CA THR A 94 -8.40 2.20 -3.09
C THR A 94 -9.02 2.93 -1.91
N LEU A 95 -8.67 4.20 -1.66
CA LEU A 95 -9.33 5.03 -0.64
C LEU A 95 -10.36 5.98 -1.27
N MET A 96 -10.09 6.42 -2.49
CA MET A 96 -10.96 7.28 -3.28
C MET A 96 -11.42 6.54 -4.55
N PRO A 97 -12.72 6.55 -4.89
CA PRO A 97 -13.25 5.84 -6.05
C PRO A 97 -13.01 6.63 -7.35
N SER A 98 -11.75 6.78 -7.76
CA SER A 98 -11.30 7.66 -8.85
C SER A 98 -11.86 7.26 -10.23
N THR A 99 -11.99 5.97 -10.51
CA THR A 99 -12.66 5.50 -11.73
C THR A 99 -14.14 5.84 -11.72
N TRP A 100 -14.85 5.61 -10.62
CA TRP A 100 -16.26 5.98 -10.51
C TRP A 100 -16.46 7.49 -10.66
N LEU A 101 -15.62 8.32 -10.04
CA LEU A 101 -15.62 9.78 -10.20
C LEU A 101 -15.49 10.17 -11.69
N THR A 102 -14.56 9.52 -12.40
CA THR A 102 -14.34 9.73 -13.83
C THR A 102 -15.57 9.33 -14.66
N GLN A 103 -16.20 8.20 -14.37
CA GLN A 103 -17.43 7.75 -15.03
C GLN A 103 -18.60 8.71 -14.80
N LYS A 104 -18.65 9.38 -13.65
CA LYS A 104 -19.62 10.46 -13.34
C LYS A 104 -19.22 11.82 -13.93
N SER A 105 -18.13 11.88 -14.70
CA SER A 105 -17.59 13.12 -15.28
C SER A 105 -17.26 14.20 -14.23
N LEU A 106 -16.94 13.78 -13.00
CA LEU A 106 -16.54 14.68 -11.93
C LEU A 106 -15.06 15.04 -12.09
N ARG A 107 -14.75 16.34 -11.94
CA ARG A 107 -13.42 16.91 -12.13
C ARG A 107 -13.01 17.75 -10.92
N LEU A 108 -11.71 17.95 -10.76
CA LEU A 108 -11.17 18.80 -9.69
C LEU A 108 -11.41 20.29 -9.88
N ASP A 109 -11.76 20.73 -11.08
CA ASP A 109 -11.98 22.15 -11.35
C ASP A 109 -13.13 22.74 -10.51
N ASN A 110 -13.10 24.06 -10.33
CA ASN A 110 -14.08 24.78 -9.51
C ASN A 110 -15.47 24.80 -10.16
N ASP A 111 -15.56 24.63 -11.47
CA ASP A 111 -16.81 24.67 -12.22
C ASP A 111 -17.60 23.34 -12.09
N CYS A 112 -16.92 22.25 -11.72
CA CYS A 112 -17.55 20.98 -11.44
C CYS A 112 -18.22 21.00 -10.06
N VAL A 113 -19.55 21.06 -10.03
CA VAL A 113 -20.35 20.94 -8.81
C VAL A 113 -20.78 19.49 -8.62
N VAL A 114 -20.45 18.91 -7.46
CA VAL A 114 -20.94 17.58 -7.07
C VAL A 114 -22.39 17.74 -6.62
N SER A 115 -23.32 17.04 -7.29
CA SER A 115 -24.73 17.03 -6.90
C SER A 115 -24.92 16.37 -5.53
N GLU A 116 -25.95 16.79 -4.78
CA GLU A 116 -26.26 16.23 -3.46
C GLU A 116 -26.38 14.69 -3.46
N ASP A 117 -27.03 14.10 -4.48
CA ASP A 117 -27.17 12.64 -4.61
C ASP A 117 -25.81 11.91 -4.70
N LEU A 118 -24.85 12.49 -5.44
CA LEU A 118 -23.50 11.93 -5.56
C LEU A 118 -22.69 12.15 -4.28
N GLN A 119 -22.90 13.30 -3.62
CA GLN A 119 -22.21 13.61 -2.37
C GLN A 119 -22.58 12.61 -1.26
N VAL A 120 -23.83 12.15 -1.18
CA VAL A 120 -24.24 11.11 -0.22
C VAL A 120 -23.43 9.83 -0.38
N HIS A 121 -23.16 9.39 -1.62
CA HIS A 121 -22.34 8.22 -1.86
C HIS A 121 -20.86 8.44 -1.48
N LEU A 122 -20.34 9.63 -1.77
CA LEU A 122 -18.97 10.01 -1.43
C LEU A 122 -18.76 10.15 0.08
N ASP A 123 -19.73 10.70 0.81
CA ASP A 123 -19.69 10.81 2.27
C ASP A 123 -19.71 9.43 2.92
N SER A 124 -20.52 8.51 2.40
CA SER A 124 -20.53 7.12 2.86
C SER A 124 -19.20 6.41 2.56
N MET A 125 -18.59 6.66 1.39
CA MET A 125 -17.27 6.12 1.07
C MET A 125 -16.18 6.69 1.98
N ALA A 126 -16.23 8.00 2.24
CA ALA A 126 -15.32 8.69 3.15
C ALA A 126 -15.34 8.07 4.55
N GLU A 127 -16.52 7.73 5.08
CA GLU A 127 -16.65 7.07 6.38
C GLU A 127 -16.04 5.65 6.39
N CYS A 128 -16.27 4.84 5.33
CA CYS A 128 -15.66 3.52 5.18
C CYS A 128 -14.12 3.59 5.16
N ALA A 129 -13.57 4.51 4.36
CA ALA A 129 -12.12 4.74 4.27
C ALA A 129 -11.55 5.23 5.62
N LYS A 130 -12.21 6.21 6.26
CA LYS A 130 -11.83 6.76 7.56
C LYS A 130 -11.74 5.66 8.62
N ARG A 131 -12.80 4.86 8.77
CA ARG A 131 -12.85 3.75 9.72
C ARG A 131 -11.68 2.78 9.52
N THR A 132 -11.36 2.46 8.27
CA THR A 132 -10.26 1.54 7.93
C THR A 132 -8.91 2.13 8.32
N LEU A 133 -8.66 3.41 7.99
CA LEU A 133 -7.42 4.11 8.30
C LEU A 133 -7.23 4.29 9.82
N GLU A 134 -8.28 4.67 10.56
CA GLU A 134 -8.23 4.81 12.01
C GLU A 134 -7.95 3.47 12.71
N LEU A 135 -8.57 2.39 12.22
CA LEU A 135 -8.32 1.05 12.74
C LEU A 135 -6.88 0.60 12.45
N ALA A 136 -6.37 0.83 11.24
CA ALA A 136 -4.97 0.57 10.90
C ALA A 136 -4.01 1.38 11.78
N ALA A 137 -4.28 2.67 11.97
CA ALA A 137 -3.47 3.56 12.80
C ALA A 137 -3.44 3.13 14.28
N SER A 138 -4.49 2.49 14.78
CA SER A 138 -4.49 1.91 16.13
C SER A 138 -3.58 0.68 16.29
N MET A 139 -3.20 0.05 15.17
CA MET A 139 -2.42 -1.20 15.13
C MET A 139 -1.03 -1.03 14.49
N GLY A 140 -0.64 0.18 14.12
CA GLY A 140 0.66 0.44 13.50
C GLY A 140 0.75 1.78 12.79
N THR A 141 1.85 1.97 12.04
CA THR A 141 2.09 3.21 11.29
C THR A 141 1.42 3.18 9.93
N VAL A 142 0.65 4.20 9.60
CA VAL A 142 -0.04 4.34 8.31
C VAL A 142 0.72 5.29 7.40
N VAL A 143 0.93 4.84 6.15
CA VAL A 143 1.50 5.62 5.06
C VAL A 143 0.57 5.52 3.84
N ILE A 144 0.33 6.63 3.17
CA ILE A 144 -0.48 6.69 1.94
C ILE A 144 0.45 7.03 0.77
N ILE A 145 0.49 6.15 -0.24
CA ILE A 145 1.40 6.23 -1.38
C ILE A 145 0.61 6.11 -2.69
N THR A 146 0.60 7.18 -3.50
CA THR A 146 -0.06 7.20 -4.82
C THR A 146 0.96 7.35 -5.96
N ASN A 147 0.63 6.83 -7.14
CA ASN A 147 1.34 7.13 -8.38
C ASN A 147 0.83 8.41 -9.08
N ALA A 148 -0.20 9.06 -8.55
CA ALA A 148 -0.62 10.38 -8.98
C ALA A 148 0.38 11.47 -8.56
N GLU A 149 0.21 12.68 -9.10
CA GLU A 149 1.10 13.81 -8.83
C GLU A 149 1.03 14.31 -7.37
N GLN A 150 2.11 14.94 -6.90
CA GLN A 150 2.15 15.59 -5.59
C GLN A 150 1.00 16.59 -5.43
N GLY A 151 0.27 16.51 -4.32
CA GLY A 151 -0.89 17.35 -4.03
C GLY A 151 -2.24 16.76 -4.50
N TRP A 152 -2.22 15.68 -5.30
CA TRP A 152 -3.44 15.02 -5.78
C TRP A 152 -4.34 14.54 -4.64
N ILE A 153 -3.78 13.88 -3.63
CA ILE A 153 -4.54 13.33 -2.50
C ILE A 153 -5.28 14.45 -1.77
N GLU A 154 -4.58 15.53 -1.44
CA GLU A 154 -5.14 16.63 -0.68
C GLU A 154 -6.23 17.36 -1.47
N LEU A 155 -5.98 17.66 -2.75
CA LEU A 155 -6.95 18.35 -3.60
C LEU A 155 -8.21 17.50 -3.84
N SER A 156 -8.03 16.22 -4.15
CA SER A 156 -9.14 15.29 -4.42
C SER A 156 -9.94 14.96 -3.17
N CYS A 157 -9.28 14.77 -2.02
CA CYS A 157 -9.98 14.57 -0.75
C CYS A 157 -10.81 15.80 -0.37
N ARG A 158 -10.27 17.02 -0.45
CA ARG A 158 -11.05 18.24 -0.14
C ARG A 158 -12.28 18.40 -1.04
N LYS A 159 -12.14 18.04 -2.32
CA LYS A 159 -13.21 18.21 -3.30
C LYS A 159 -14.31 17.17 -3.15
N PHE A 160 -13.94 15.90 -3.05
CA PHE A 160 -14.88 14.79 -3.18
C PHE A 160 -15.24 14.15 -1.84
N MET A 161 -14.33 14.12 -0.87
CA MET A 161 -14.52 13.47 0.44
C MET A 161 -14.05 14.40 1.58
N PRO A 162 -14.62 15.61 1.72
CA PRO A 162 -14.11 16.63 2.63
C PRO A 162 -14.12 16.20 4.10
N SER A 163 -15.05 15.32 4.51
CA SER A 163 -15.13 14.78 5.88
C SER A 163 -13.95 13.87 6.25
N LEU A 164 -13.23 13.33 5.26
CA LEU A 164 -12.05 12.48 5.43
C LEU A 164 -10.74 13.30 5.51
N TYR A 165 -10.75 14.55 5.07
CA TYR A 165 -9.55 15.35 4.81
C TYR A 165 -8.63 15.50 6.02
N ASP A 166 -9.18 15.90 7.17
CA ASP A 166 -8.39 16.07 8.41
C ASP A 166 -7.79 14.74 8.87
N SER A 167 -8.50 13.63 8.65
CA SER A 167 -8.03 12.30 9.00
C SER A 167 -6.89 11.85 8.07
N VAL A 168 -6.96 12.14 6.77
CA VAL A 168 -5.92 11.71 5.81
C VAL A 168 -4.63 12.50 5.98
N THR A 169 -4.75 13.81 6.22
CA THR A 169 -3.59 14.71 6.30
C THR A 169 -2.75 14.58 7.56
N GLN A 170 -3.22 13.83 8.56
CA GLN A 170 -2.41 13.47 9.73
C GLN A 170 -1.38 12.36 9.42
N TYR A 171 -1.59 11.60 8.34
CA TYR A 171 -0.72 10.48 7.97
C TYR A 171 0.41 10.93 7.04
N ARG A 172 1.43 10.07 6.91
CA ARG A 172 2.48 10.27 5.92
C ARG A 172 1.90 10.09 4.51
N ILE A 173 1.88 11.17 3.74
CA ILE A 173 1.48 11.17 2.32
C ILE A 173 2.71 11.23 1.43
N LEU A 174 2.71 10.44 0.34
CA LEU A 174 3.76 10.41 -0.64
C LEU A 174 3.22 10.19 -2.06
N SER A 175 3.54 11.10 -2.99
CA SER A 175 3.47 10.80 -4.42
C SER A 175 4.74 10.05 -4.83
N ALA A 176 4.60 8.76 -5.16
CA ALA A 176 5.68 7.93 -5.66
C ALA A 176 6.20 8.47 -7.00
N ARG A 177 5.28 8.75 -7.94
CA ARG A 177 5.64 9.29 -9.25
C ARG A 177 6.40 10.61 -9.17
N SER A 178 5.83 11.64 -8.53
CA SER A 178 6.49 12.95 -8.47
C SER A 178 7.82 12.93 -7.71
N THR A 179 8.03 11.92 -6.86
CA THR A 179 9.30 11.73 -6.16
C THR A 179 10.34 11.05 -7.05
N PHE A 180 9.98 9.96 -7.71
CA PHE A 180 10.95 9.04 -8.32
C PHE A 180 11.03 9.13 -9.84
N GLU A 181 10.02 9.67 -10.53
CA GLU A 181 10.11 9.96 -11.98
C GLU A 181 11.29 10.91 -12.30
N PRO A 182 11.54 12.00 -11.54
CA PRO A 182 12.71 12.85 -11.76
C PRO A 182 14.07 12.17 -11.46
N GLU A 183 14.07 11.08 -10.69
CA GLU A 183 15.28 10.29 -10.41
C GLU A 183 15.61 9.28 -11.52
N GLY A 184 14.81 9.26 -12.60
CA GLY A 184 15.04 8.42 -13.78
C GLY A 184 14.28 7.09 -13.80
N PHE A 185 13.44 6.82 -12.79
CA PHE A 185 12.54 5.65 -12.81
C PHE A 185 11.39 5.87 -13.78
N GLN A 186 11.03 4.86 -14.57
CA GLN A 186 10.21 5.05 -15.78
C GLN A 186 8.84 4.39 -15.72
N SER A 187 8.57 3.59 -14.69
CA SER A 187 7.31 2.84 -14.60
C SER A 187 6.57 3.04 -13.27
N PRO A 188 5.22 2.92 -13.27
CA PRO A 188 4.40 2.93 -12.06
C PRO A 188 4.84 1.93 -10.99
N PHE A 189 5.31 0.74 -11.42
CA PHE A 189 5.89 -0.26 -10.53
C PHE A 189 7.17 0.24 -9.87
N GLU A 190 8.14 0.77 -10.64
CA GLU A 190 9.42 1.25 -10.11
C GLU A 190 9.22 2.40 -9.11
N TRP A 191 8.31 3.33 -9.41
CA TRP A 191 7.98 4.43 -8.51
C TRP A 191 7.47 3.89 -7.17
N LYS A 192 6.52 2.93 -7.18
CA LYS A 192 6.02 2.33 -5.94
C LYS A 192 7.06 1.49 -5.23
N ALA A 193 7.84 0.68 -5.93
CA ALA A 193 8.91 -0.11 -5.33
C ALA A 193 9.90 0.80 -4.58
N LYS A 194 10.32 1.92 -5.18
CA LYS A 194 11.21 2.90 -4.54
C LYS A 194 10.55 3.63 -3.37
N ALA A 195 9.28 3.99 -3.50
CA ALA A 195 8.52 4.59 -2.41
C ALA A 195 8.38 3.65 -1.21
N PHE A 196 8.07 2.38 -1.46
CA PHE A 196 7.89 1.35 -0.44
C PHE A 196 9.22 1.07 0.23
N ASP A 197 10.29 0.83 -0.54
CA ASP A 197 11.65 0.62 -0.02
C ASP A 197 12.08 1.77 0.90
N ARG A 198 11.86 3.02 0.47
CA ARG A 198 12.22 4.20 1.27
C ARG A 198 11.45 4.28 2.58
N GLU A 199 10.11 4.16 2.55
CA GLU A 199 9.31 4.35 3.76
C GLU A 199 9.39 3.14 4.72
N ILE A 200 9.50 1.91 4.20
CA ILE A 200 9.77 0.70 4.98
C ILE A 200 11.17 0.79 5.61
N GLY A 201 12.19 1.15 4.82
CA GLY A 201 13.56 1.29 5.28
C GLY A 201 13.68 2.32 6.41
N LYS A 202 13.05 3.50 6.26
CA LYS A 202 12.96 4.50 7.33
C LYS A 202 12.31 3.95 8.60
N PHE A 203 11.16 3.29 8.47
CA PHE A 203 10.42 2.76 9.61
C PHE A 203 11.21 1.71 10.41
N TYR A 204 12.02 0.88 9.73
CA TYR A 204 12.85 -0.14 10.37
C TYR A 204 14.32 0.26 10.60
N SER A 205 14.72 1.48 10.26
CA SER A 205 16.13 1.93 10.23
C SER A 205 16.88 1.76 11.56
N GLU A 206 16.23 2.05 12.69
CA GLU A 206 16.83 1.96 14.03
C GLU A 206 16.62 0.59 14.69
N ARG A 207 16.13 -0.40 13.95
CA ARG A 207 15.71 -1.70 14.50
C ARG A 207 16.66 -2.82 14.12
N SER A 208 16.86 -3.71 15.08
CA SER A 208 17.68 -4.89 14.86
C SER A 208 17.12 -5.78 13.74
N SER A 209 18.00 -6.44 12.99
CA SER A 209 17.62 -7.39 11.93
C SER A 209 16.81 -8.59 12.47
N VAL A 210 16.99 -8.93 13.75
CA VAL A 210 16.23 -9.97 14.47
C VAL A 210 14.81 -9.57 14.87
N CYS A 211 14.44 -8.28 14.80
CA CYS A 211 13.07 -7.86 15.09
C CYS A 211 12.08 -8.40 14.04
N ARG A 212 10.93 -8.90 14.49
CA ARG A 212 9.79 -9.23 13.62
C ARG A 212 9.32 -7.97 12.91
N ARG A 213 9.02 -8.08 11.63
CA ARG A 213 8.49 -7.01 10.77
C ARG A 213 7.16 -7.46 10.20
N ASN A 214 6.19 -6.55 10.15
CA ASN A 214 4.88 -6.76 9.56
C ASN A 214 4.64 -5.62 8.58
N VAL A 215 4.53 -5.95 7.30
CA VAL A 215 4.37 -4.95 6.24
C VAL A 215 3.14 -5.31 5.44
N ILE A 216 2.17 -4.41 5.46
CA ILE A 216 0.83 -4.67 4.94
C ILE A 216 0.52 -3.60 3.89
N SER A 217 0.21 -4.03 2.66
CA SER A 217 -0.09 -3.12 1.56
C SER A 217 -1.50 -3.35 1.04
N PHE A 218 -2.21 -2.26 0.74
CA PHE A 218 -3.53 -2.22 0.13
C PHE A 218 -3.49 -1.40 -1.14
N GLY A 219 -4.08 -1.93 -2.21
CA GLY A 219 -4.17 -1.27 -3.51
C GLY A 219 -5.05 -2.06 -4.45
N ASP A 220 -5.66 -1.40 -5.42
CA ASP A 220 -6.46 -2.05 -6.45
C ASP A 220 -5.61 -2.63 -7.58
N SER A 221 -4.45 -2.03 -7.88
CA SER A 221 -3.64 -2.40 -9.03
C SER A 221 -2.64 -3.54 -8.75
N ALA A 222 -2.08 -4.10 -9.81
CA ALA A 222 -0.96 -5.04 -9.69
C ALA A 222 0.32 -4.37 -9.16
N HIS A 223 0.47 -3.05 -9.32
CA HIS A 223 1.71 -2.35 -9.00
C HIS A 223 2.00 -2.32 -7.49
N GLU A 224 0.98 -2.19 -6.63
CA GLU A 224 1.16 -2.23 -5.18
C GLU A 224 1.56 -3.63 -4.72
N ARG A 225 0.87 -4.64 -5.26
CA ARG A 225 1.15 -6.06 -4.98
C ARG A 225 2.56 -6.45 -5.38
N GLU A 226 2.95 -6.14 -6.61
CA GLU A 226 4.29 -6.45 -7.09
C GLU A 226 5.37 -5.67 -6.31
N ALA A 227 5.16 -4.38 -6.05
CA ALA A 227 6.11 -3.55 -5.32
C ALA A 227 6.36 -4.09 -3.91
N ILE A 228 5.30 -4.45 -3.17
CA ILE A 228 5.48 -4.95 -1.80
C ILE A 228 6.19 -6.30 -1.76
N LEU A 229 5.83 -7.22 -2.65
CA LEU A 229 6.47 -8.54 -2.75
C LEU A 229 7.94 -8.39 -3.16
N HIS A 230 8.24 -7.50 -4.10
CA HIS A 230 9.60 -7.22 -4.54
C HIS A 230 10.48 -6.68 -3.40
N VAL A 231 10.06 -5.59 -2.76
CA VAL A 231 10.84 -4.88 -1.73
C VAL A 231 11.08 -5.76 -0.51
N THR A 232 10.10 -6.60 -0.13
CA THR A 232 10.20 -7.41 1.09
C THR A 232 10.82 -8.80 0.89
N SER A 233 11.03 -9.25 -0.35
CA SER A 233 11.50 -10.60 -0.68
C SER A 233 12.81 -11.02 0.02
N GLY A 234 13.71 -10.07 0.28
CA GLY A 234 14.98 -10.29 0.97
C GLY A 234 15.00 -9.85 2.44
N MET A 235 13.88 -9.38 2.99
CA MET A 235 13.84 -8.82 4.34
C MET A 235 13.73 -9.94 5.39
N PRO A 236 14.74 -10.11 6.28
CA PRO A 236 14.67 -11.13 7.32
C PRO A 236 13.54 -10.83 8.30
N ASN A 237 12.92 -11.89 8.82
CA ASN A 237 11.84 -11.81 9.82
C ASN A 237 10.65 -10.93 9.40
N CYS A 238 10.39 -10.81 8.10
CA CYS A 238 9.26 -10.06 7.56
C CYS A 238 8.05 -10.94 7.31
N ARG A 239 6.86 -10.47 7.72
CA ARG A 239 5.57 -10.94 7.21
C ARG A 239 5.05 -9.90 6.24
N THR A 240 5.11 -10.27 4.97
CA THR A 240 4.58 -9.47 3.87
C THR A 240 3.13 -9.83 3.64
N LYS A 241 2.25 -8.83 3.63
CA LYS A 241 0.82 -9.02 3.43
C LYS A 241 0.34 -8.08 2.34
N SER A 242 -0.03 -8.62 1.19
CA SER A 242 -0.65 -7.88 0.11
C SER A 242 -2.16 -8.13 0.11
N LEU A 243 -2.93 -7.05 0.09
CA LEU A 243 -4.38 -7.07 -0.01
C LEU A 243 -4.77 -6.30 -1.26
N LYS A 244 -4.95 -7.03 -2.36
CA LYS A 244 -5.32 -6.49 -3.65
C LYS A 244 -6.84 -6.32 -3.73
N PHE A 245 -7.28 -5.08 -3.89
CA PHE A 245 -8.69 -4.72 -4.11
C PHE A 245 -9.09 -4.99 -5.56
N VAL A 246 -10.38 -4.91 -5.84
CA VAL A 246 -10.94 -5.01 -7.19
C VAL A 246 -10.51 -3.79 -7.99
N GLU A 247 -9.92 -4.01 -9.17
CA GLU A 247 -9.55 -2.92 -10.08
C GLU A 247 -10.79 -2.18 -10.57
N ARG A 248 -10.71 -0.84 -10.56
CA ARG A 248 -11.77 0.05 -11.08
C ARG A 248 -13.16 -0.27 -10.50
N PRO A 249 -13.30 -0.30 -9.16
CA PRO A 249 -14.54 -0.72 -8.53
C PRO A 249 -15.65 0.33 -8.72
N GLU A 250 -16.90 -0.12 -8.76
CA GLU A 250 -18.02 0.77 -8.46
C GLU A 250 -17.93 1.23 -7.00
N ILE A 251 -18.43 2.43 -6.69
CA ILE A 251 -18.34 2.99 -5.32
C ILE A 251 -18.92 2.06 -4.25
N ALA A 252 -20.00 1.33 -4.57
CA ALA A 252 -20.62 0.37 -3.65
C ALA A 252 -19.78 -0.90 -3.45
N GLN A 253 -18.96 -1.28 -4.43
CA GLN A 253 -18.01 -2.40 -4.28
C GLN A 253 -16.89 -1.96 -3.35
N LEU A 254 -16.29 -0.79 -3.59
CA LEU A 254 -15.22 -0.26 -2.77
C LEU A 254 -15.63 -0.10 -1.30
N GLN A 255 -16.87 0.36 -1.05
CA GLN A 255 -17.44 0.41 0.31
C GLN A 255 -17.46 -0.96 0.99
N LYS A 256 -17.93 -2.01 0.29
CA LYS A 256 -17.96 -3.38 0.82
C LYS A 256 -16.55 -3.94 1.05
N GLU A 257 -15.60 -3.62 0.18
CA GLU A 257 -14.20 -4.01 0.36
C GLU A 257 -13.64 -3.41 1.65
N HIS A 258 -13.88 -2.13 1.89
CA HIS A 258 -13.51 -1.48 3.16
C HIS A 258 -14.23 -2.05 4.38
N GLU A 259 -15.52 -2.36 4.29
CA GLU A 259 -16.26 -3.01 5.39
C GLU A 259 -15.67 -4.39 5.72
N LEU A 260 -15.36 -5.18 4.70
CA LEU A 260 -14.73 -6.49 4.83
C LEU A 260 -13.34 -6.36 5.49
N ILE A 261 -12.49 -5.48 4.97
CA ILE A 261 -11.16 -5.23 5.53
C ILE A 261 -11.25 -4.75 6.97
N ALA A 262 -12.08 -3.76 7.28
CA ALA A 262 -12.26 -3.28 8.64
C ALA A 262 -12.77 -4.38 9.59
N GLY A 263 -13.60 -5.30 9.09
CA GLY A 263 -14.10 -6.46 9.84
C GLY A 263 -13.02 -7.50 10.17
N CYS A 264 -11.99 -7.62 9.34
CA CYS A 264 -10.94 -8.63 9.50
C CYS A 264 -9.51 -8.12 9.72
N LEU A 265 -9.31 -6.80 9.79
CA LEU A 265 -7.98 -6.18 9.85
C LEU A 265 -7.14 -6.70 11.01
N SER A 266 -7.74 -6.87 12.20
CA SER A 266 -7.02 -7.42 13.35
C SER A 266 -6.50 -8.85 13.11
N GLN A 267 -7.28 -9.70 12.43
CA GLN A 267 -6.84 -11.05 12.10
C GLN A 267 -5.73 -11.02 11.05
N ILE A 268 -5.84 -10.14 10.04
CA ILE A 268 -4.79 -9.92 9.04
C ILE A 268 -3.50 -9.48 9.73
N VAL A 269 -3.56 -8.49 10.62
CA VAL A 269 -2.40 -7.96 11.34
C VAL A 269 -1.71 -9.04 12.15
N HIS A 270 -2.45 -9.83 12.92
CA HIS A 270 -1.87 -10.83 13.83
C HIS A 270 -1.59 -12.19 13.19
N HIS A 271 -2.00 -12.43 11.95
CA HIS A 271 -1.65 -13.64 11.21
C HIS A 271 -0.12 -13.76 11.06
N ASP A 272 0.50 -14.81 11.60
CA ASP A 272 1.96 -15.00 11.60
C ASP A 272 2.49 -15.72 10.36
N ALA A 273 2.02 -15.31 9.18
CA ALA A 273 2.57 -15.73 7.90
C ALA A 273 2.45 -14.60 6.88
N ALA A 274 3.07 -14.80 5.72
CA ALA A 274 2.82 -13.94 4.57
C ALA A 274 1.38 -14.16 4.08
N LEU A 275 0.77 -13.11 3.55
CA LEU A 275 -0.55 -13.16 2.92
C LEU A 275 -0.48 -12.49 1.55
N ASP A 276 -1.11 -13.10 0.57
CA ASP A 276 -1.32 -12.51 -0.75
C ASP A 276 -2.77 -12.78 -1.14
N LEU A 277 -3.62 -11.78 -0.87
CA LEU A 277 -5.06 -11.88 -0.95
C LEU A 277 -5.57 -10.99 -2.07
N CYS A 278 -6.39 -11.56 -2.95
CA CYS A 278 -7.09 -10.81 -3.99
C CYS A 278 -8.59 -10.84 -3.69
N ILE A 279 -9.18 -9.66 -3.49
CA ILE A 279 -10.62 -9.55 -3.33
C ILE A 279 -11.26 -9.71 -4.70
N LYS A 280 -12.35 -10.50 -4.75
CA LYS A 280 -13.17 -10.64 -5.95
C LYS A 280 -14.61 -10.30 -5.61
N CYS A 281 -15.24 -9.53 -6.48
CA CYS A 281 -16.70 -9.40 -6.49
C CYS A 281 -17.26 -10.50 -7.38
N SER A 282 -18.19 -11.30 -6.83
CA SER A 282 -19.03 -12.21 -7.61
C SER A 282 -20.19 -11.48 -8.29
#